data_AF-A0A2R4T259-F1
#
_entry.id   AF-A0A2R4T259-F1
#
_cell.length_a   1.000
_cell.length_b   1.000
_cell.length_c   1.000
_cell.angle_alpha   90.00
_cell.angle_beta   90.00
_cell.angle_gamma   90.00
#
_symmetry.space_group_name_H-M   'P 1'
#
loop_
_entity.id
_entity.type
_entity.pdbx_description
1 polymer ?
#
loop_
_entity_poly.entity_id
_entity_poly.type
_entity_poly.pdbx_seq_one_letter_code
_entity_poly.pdbx_strand_id
1 'polypeptide(L)'
;MSESLDSGPPPQAPTTALRQRLAELRGPAAQPHPLDARALAALAANPGCERRALLDGAGVNKAGLASALGSAAAFGQSQFAFIRGNAFEAKVKADGGTELLRLLGVETSAQVRVPDLSAAGPEGRAARTALALRDATAAGAWTLLDHPMLALEVAGSPAYLEPDAVVVHPDGRWTVVEIKSFPMIDASADAAKVGAAARQAGVYVLALERVAALTDGAEVAHSILLVCPKDFSNLPTASVVDVRKQLSVTRRQLTRLTRIEDIAAALPEGTTFDLERPADELTAAVESVSAAYAPECLAACELAFHCRERARDAGAVEALGRGVRGELGGLTTIGEVLAAARGAAGDPDDPAVAALRRASALRAEALEGAGCR
;
A
#
# COMPACT_ATOMS: atom_id res chain seq x y z
N MET A 1 -24.49 17.94 21.94
CA MET A 1 -24.88 17.12 20.79
C MET A 1 -23.95 17.50 19.66
N SER A 2 -22.96 16.65 19.36
CA SER A 2 -21.96 16.90 18.34
C SER A 2 -22.30 16.00 17.16
N GLU A 3 -22.72 16.59 16.05
CA GLU A 3 -23.01 15.86 14.82
C GLU A 3 -21.70 15.34 14.22
N SER A 4 -21.62 14.02 14.03
CA SER A 4 -20.51 13.34 13.38
C SER A 4 -20.59 13.59 11.87
N LEU A 5 -19.60 14.27 11.31
CA LEU A 5 -19.50 14.62 9.89
C LEU A 5 -19.01 13.48 8.98
N ASP A 6 -19.05 12.22 9.42
CA ASP A 6 -18.36 11.11 8.72
C ASP A 6 -19.29 10.11 8.00
N SER A 7 -20.57 10.45 7.81
CA SER A 7 -21.51 9.63 7.02
C SER A 7 -21.64 10.14 5.57
N GLY A 8 -20.54 10.11 4.82
CA GLY A 8 -20.63 10.21 3.37
C GLY A 8 -21.47 9.05 2.81
N PRO A 9 -22.29 9.27 1.76
CA PRO A 9 -23.03 8.17 1.13
C PRO A 9 -22.06 7.08 0.68
N PRO A 10 -22.47 5.80 0.71
CA PRO A 10 -21.63 4.71 0.25
C PRO A 10 -21.20 4.97 -1.20
N PRO A 11 -19.95 4.63 -1.58
CA PRO A 11 -19.50 4.81 -2.95
C PRO A 11 -20.47 4.10 -3.90
N GLN A 12 -20.98 4.83 -4.89
CA GLN A 12 -21.86 4.26 -5.89
C GLN A 12 -21.10 3.18 -6.67
N ALA A 13 -21.74 2.02 -6.84
CA ALA A 13 -21.20 0.98 -7.69
C ALA A 13 -20.95 1.57 -9.10
N PRO A 14 -19.83 1.24 -9.76
CA PRO A 14 -19.55 1.71 -11.10
C PRO A 14 -20.69 1.42 -12.05
N THR A 15 -20.96 2.36 -12.94
CA THR A 15 -21.86 2.15 -14.07
C THR A 15 -21.32 1.00 -14.94
N THR A 16 -22.22 0.27 -15.61
CA THR A 16 -21.83 -0.77 -16.59
C THR A 16 -20.85 -0.21 -17.63
N ALA A 17 -21.00 1.07 -18.00
CA ALA A 17 -20.12 1.78 -18.92
C ALA A 17 -18.69 1.91 -18.37
N LEU A 18 -18.50 2.28 -17.09
CA LEU A 18 -17.16 2.38 -16.51
C LEU A 18 -16.46 1.01 -16.45
N ARG A 19 -17.18 -0.06 -16.06
CA ARG A 19 -16.60 -1.41 -16.06
C ARG A 19 -16.14 -1.84 -17.45
N GLN A 20 -16.95 -1.56 -18.47
CA GLN A 20 -16.59 -1.84 -19.85
C GLN A 20 -15.36 -1.03 -20.27
N ARG A 21 -15.33 0.28 -19.99
CA ARG A 21 -14.19 1.15 -20.31
C ARG A 21 -12.89 0.67 -19.67
N LEU A 22 -12.94 0.25 -18.40
CA LEU A 22 -11.77 -0.31 -17.70
C LEU A 22 -11.30 -1.64 -18.31
N ALA A 23 -12.22 -2.48 -18.80
CA ALA A 23 -11.86 -3.69 -19.52
C ALA A 23 -11.22 -3.40 -20.88
N GLU A 24 -11.74 -2.42 -21.63
CA GLU A 24 -11.13 -1.95 -22.89
C GLU A 24 -9.71 -1.40 -22.68
N LEU A 25 -9.53 -0.60 -21.63
CA LEU A 25 -8.21 -0.07 -21.24
C LEU A 25 -7.23 -1.19 -20.89
N ARG A 26 -7.66 -2.24 -20.21
CA ARG A 26 -6.79 -3.38 -19.87
C ARG A 26 -6.45 -4.26 -21.10
N GLY A 27 -7.29 -4.21 -22.13
CA GLY A 27 -7.36 -5.22 -23.18
C GLY A 27 -8.59 -6.09 -22.95
N PRO A 28 -9.56 -6.13 -23.89
CA PRO A 28 -10.88 -6.73 -23.65
C PRO A 28 -10.82 -8.25 -23.41
N ALA A 29 -9.79 -8.93 -23.92
CA ALA A 29 -9.55 -10.35 -23.69
C ALA A 29 -8.76 -10.64 -22.40
N ALA A 30 -8.13 -9.62 -21.79
CA ALA A 30 -7.30 -9.78 -20.61
C ALA A 30 -8.16 -9.89 -19.35
N GLN A 31 -7.86 -10.90 -18.53
CA GLN A 31 -8.43 -11.02 -17.19
C GLN A 31 -7.91 -9.90 -16.29
N PRO A 32 -8.74 -9.32 -15.41
CA PRO A 32 -8.28 -8.34 -14.44
C PRO A 32 -7.19 -8.94 -13.55
N HIS A 33 -6.05 -8.27 -13.47
CA HIS A 33 -5.03 -8.60 -12.48
C HIS A 33 -5.59 -8.29 -11.08
N PRO A 34 -5.55 -9.25 -10.13
CA PRO A 34 -6.16 -9.06 -8.82
C PRO A 34 -5.45 -7.98 -8.02
N LEU A 35 -6.23 -7.17 -7.30
CA LEU A 35 -5.70 -6.23 -6.32
C LEU A 35 -5.51 -6.93 -4.98
N ASP A 36 -4.26 -6.96 -4.51
CA ASP A 36 -3.91 -7.42 -3.17
C ASP A 36 -3.80 -6.25 -2.17
N ALA A 37 -3.60 -6.57 -0.89
CA ALA A 37 -3.44 -5.55 0.14
C ALA A 37 -2.20 -4.68 -0.08
N ARG A 38 -1.15 -5.21 -0.75
CA ARG A 38 0.05 -4.44 -1.08
C ARG A 38 -0.27 -3.34 -2.10
N ALA A 39 -1.01 -3.67 -3.15
CA ALA A 39 -1.45 -2.75 -4.18
C ALA A 39 -2.32 -1.64 -3.58
N LEU A 40 -3.29 -2.00 -2.73
CA LEU A 40 -4.16 -1.05 -2.04
C LEU A 40 -3.41 -0.17 -1.04
N ALA A 41 -2.51 -0.74 -0.25
CA ALA A 41 -1.65 0.01 0.68
C ALA A 41 -0.76 1.01 -0.06
N ALA A 42 -0.30 0.65 -1.26
CA ALA A 42 0.60 1.46 -2.05
C ALA A 42 -0.14 2.53 -2.87
N LEU A 43 -1.41 2.29 -3.24
CA LEU A 43 -2.34 3.33 -3.69
C LEU A 43 -2.56 4.36 -2.57
N ALA A 44 -2.81 3.91 -1.33
CA ALA A 44 -2.95 4.77 -0.16
C ALA A 44 -1.69 5.59 0.14
N ALA A 45 -0.51 5.04 -0.12
CA ALA A 45 0.77 5.71 0.09
C ALA A 45 1.06 6.83 -0.93
N ASN A 46 0.51 6.75 -2.15
CA ASN A 46 0.71 7.72 -3.21
C ASN A 46 -0.61 8.18 -3.85
N PRO A 47 -1.45 8.91 -3.10
CA PRO A 47 -2.83 9.20 -3.47
C PRO A 47 -2.99 10.18 -4.64
N GLY A 48 -1.93 10.87 -5.05
CA GLY A 48 -1.95 11.82 -6.16
C GLY A 48 -1.56 11.20 -7.51
N CYS A 49 -1.30 9.89 -7.57
CA CYS A 49 -0.86 9.24 -8.80
C CYS A 49 -2.04 8.70 -9.61
N GLU A 50 -2.52 9.48 -10.58
CA GLU A 50 -3.63 9.11 -11.48
C GLU A 50 -3.30 7.85 -12.28
N ARG A 51 -2.07 7.77 -12.82
CA ARG A 51 -1.56 6.58 -13.53
C ARG A 51 -1.73 5.32 -12.71
N ARG A 52 -1.37 5.36 -11.42
CA ARG A 52 -1.53 4.20 -10.55
C ARG A 52 -3.01 3.90 -10.30
N ALA A 53 -3.80 4.91 -9.94
CA ALA A 53 -5.22 4.73 -9.65
C ALA A 53 -5.97 4.09 -10.82
N LEU A 54 -5.69 4.54 -12.05
CA LEU A 54 -6.27 3.99 -13.27
C LEU A 54 -5.82 2.56 -13.53
N LEU A 55 -4.51 2.29 -13.50
CA LEU A 55 -3.97 0.96 -13.81
C LEU A 55 -4.39 -0.09 -12.77
N ASP A 56 -4.39 0.28 -11.48
CA ASP A 56 -4.89 -0.58 -10.40
C ASP A 56 -6.40 -0.79 -10.54
N GLY A 57 -7.17 0.26 -10.78
CA GLY A 57 -8.63 0.17 -10.98
C GLY A 57 -9.05 -0.62 -12.21
N ALA A 58 -8.27 -0.54 -13.29
CA ALA A 58 -8.49 -1.32 -14.51
C ALA A 58 -7.97 -2.77 -14.39
N GLY A 59 -7.22 -3.11 -13.33
CA GLY A 59 -6.62 -4.42 -13.17
C GLY A 59 -5.54 -4.72 -14.22
N VAL A 60 -4.74 -3.72 -14.61
CA VAL A 60 -3.66 -3.89 -15.58
C VAL A 60 -2.48 -4.62 -14.94
N ASN A 61 -1.87 -5.56 -15.67
CA ASN A 61 -0.63 -6.20 -15.26
C ASN A 61 0.55 -5.21 -15.39
N LYS A 62 0.78 -4.38 -14.37
CA LYS A 62 1.84 -3.37 -14.35
C LYS A 62 3.26 -3.95 -14.43
N ALA A 63 3.47 -5.18 -13.97
CA ALA A 63 4.77 -5.85 -14.09
C ALA A 63 5.07 -6.24 -15.54
N GLY A 64 4.06 -6.76 -16.25
CA GLY A 64 4.12 -6.99 -17.69
C GLY A 64 4.32 -5.69 -18.45
N LEU A 65 3.60 -4.64 -18.06
CA LEU A 65 3.73 -3.30 -18.66
C LEU A 65 5.14 -2.73 -18.44
N ALA A 66 5.68 -2.79 -17.22
CA ALA A 66 7.05 -2.35 -16.93
C ALA A 66 8.08 -3.10 -17.78
N SER A 67 7.88 -4.40 -18.00
CA SER A 67 8.73 -5.23 -18.85
C SER A 67 8.65 -4.82 -20.33
N ALA A 68 7.44 -4.61 -20.86
CA ALA A 68 7.22 -4.14 -22.22
C ALA A 68 7.84 -2.76 -22.47
N LEU A 69 7.83 -1.89 -21.46
CA LEU A 69 8.47 -0.57 -21.48
C LEU A 69 10.01 -0.61 -21.30
N GLY A 70 10.62 -1.80 -21.16
CA GLY A 70 12.06 -1.94 -20.92
C GLY A 70 12.53 -1.44 -19.55
N SER A 71 11.61 -1.31 -18.59
CA SER A 71 11.82 -0.66 -17.29
C SER A 71 11.60 -1.59 -16.10
N ALA A 72 11.56 -2.91 -16.33
CA ALA A 72 11.41 -3.89 -15.26
C ALA A 72 12.51 -3.71 -14.19
N ALA A 73 12.13 -3.89 -12.92
CA ALA A 73 13.10 -3.83 -11.83
C ALA A 73 14.19 -4.89 -12.01
N ALA A 74 15.44 -4.46 -12.15
CA ALA A 74 16.59 -5.34 -12.39
C ALA A 74 16.93 -6.27 -11.19
N PHE A 75 16.36 -6.00 -10.01
CA PHE A 75 16.53 -6.82 -8.80
C PHE A 75 15.23 -7.54 -8.44
N GLY A 76 15.16 -8.81 -8.84
CA GLY A 76 14.10 -9.73 -8.42
C GLY A 76 14.18 -10.03 -6.93
N GLN A 77 13.02 -10.22 -6.31
CA GLN A 77 12.89 -10.60 -4.91
C GLN A 77 13.76 -11.82 -4.60
N SER A 78 14.67 -11.70 -3.63
CA SER A 78 15.62 -12.76 -3.29
C SER A 78 14.89 -14.04 -2.90
N GLN A 79 15.11 -15.14 -3.65
CA GLN A 79 14.56 -16.46 -3.34
C GLN A 79 14.90 -16.90 -1.90
N PHE A 80 16.10 -16.55 -1.43
CA PHE A 80 16.49 -16.77 -0.03
C PHE A 80 15.66 -15.96 0.97
N ALA A 81 15.27 -14.73 0.63
CA ALA A 81 14.43 -13.91 1.50
C ALA A 81 13.00 -14.46 1.58
N PHE A 82 12.46 -15.00 0.49
CA PHE A 82 11.15 -15.68 0.48
C PHE A 82 11.15 -16.94 1.33
N ILE A 83 12.10 -17.86 1.08
CA ILE A 83 12.18 -19.12 1.82
C ILE A 83 12.33 -18.85 3.32
N ARG A 84 13.18 -17.89 3.68
CA ARG A 84 13.34 -17.48 5.08
C ARG A 84 12.07 -16.89 5.68
N GLY A 85 11.34 -16.07 4.91
CA GLY A 85 10.06 -15.51 5.32
C GLY A 85 9.03 -16.60 5.60
N ASN A 86 8.82 -17.51 4.66
CA ASN A 86 7.86 -18.61 4.81
C ASN A 86 8.22 -19.54 5.98
N ALA A 87 9.52 -19.82 6.18
CA ALA A 87 9.96 -20.63 7.32
C ALA A 87 9.73 -19.92 8.66
N PHE A 88 9.94 -18.61 8.73
CA PHE A 88 9.66 -17.82 9.92
C PHE A 88 8.16 -17.78 10.23
N GLU A 89 7.34 -17.54 9.21
CA GLU A 89 5.89 -17.53 9.33
C GLU A 89 5.34 -18.90 9.79
N ALA A 90 5.77 -19.99 9.15
CA ALA A 90 5.38 -21.34 9.56
C ALA A 90 5.77 -21.63 11.01
N LYS A 91 6.94 -21.14 11.47
CA LYS A 91 7.37 -21.25 12.87
C LYS A 91 6.46 -20.48 13.82
N VAL A 92 6.04 -19.26 13.47
CA VAL A 92 5.13 -18.45 14.30
C VAL A 92 3.75 -19.12 14.46
N LYS A 93 3.29 -19.80 13.41
CA LYS A 93 1.95 -20.42 13.35
C LYS A 93 1.92 -21.90 13.71
N ALA A 94 3.07 -22.50 14.00
CA ALA A 94 3.18 -23.90 14.43
C ALA A 94 2.34 -24.16 15.70
N ASP A 95 2.00 -25.44 15.91
CA ASP A 95 1.30 -25.92 17.12
C ASP A 95 0.02 -25.14 17.42
N GLY A 96 -0.81 -24.91 16.39
CA GLY A 96 -2.06 -24.16 16.51
C GLY A 96 -1.88 -22.67 16.85
N GLY A 97 -0.71 -22.11 16.57
CA GLY A 97 -0.38 -20.72 16.87
C GLY A 97 -0.02 -20.46 18.33
N THR A 98 0.46 -21.47 19.05
CA THR A 98 0.83 -21.34 20.49
C THR A 98 1.77 -20.14 20.72
N GLU A 99 2.79 -19.96 19.88
CA GLU A 99 3.73 -18.84 20.02
C GLU A 99 3.10 -17.48 19.69
N LEU A 100 2.22 -17.43 18.69
CA LEU A 100 1.43 -16.24 18.36
C LEU A 100 0.54 -15.80 19.54
N LEU A 101 -0.16 -16.75 20.14
CA LEU A 101 -1.04 -16.53 21.29
C LEU A 101 -0.26 -16.07 22.52
N ARG A 102 0.93 -16.64 22.75
CA ARG A 102 1.86 -16.18 23.79
C ARG A 102 2.27 -14.73 23.57
N LEU A 103 2.52 -14.32 22.32
CA LEU A 103 2.84 -12.93 21.97
C LEU A 103 1.66 -11.97 22.19
N LEU A 104 0.42 -12.47 22.13
CA LEU A 104 -0.80 -11.73 22.50
C LEU A 104 -1.08 -11.73 24.02
N GLY A 105 -0.27 -12.41 24.82
CA GLY A 105 -0.45 -12.53 26.26
C GLY A 105 -1.50 -13.57 26.68
N VAL A 106 -1.84 -14.51 25.81
CA VAL A 106 -2.76 -15.61 26.12
C VAL A 106 -2.00 -16.71 26.87
N GLU A 107 -2.58 -17.21 27.96
CA GLU A 107 -2.01 -18.30 28.74
C GLU A 107 -1.99 -19.62 27.97
N THR A 108 -0.94 -20.43 28.15
CA THR A 108 -0.71 -21.69 27.42
C THR A 108 -1.78 -22.76 27.65
N SER A 109 -2.57 -22.65 28.72
CA SER A 109 -3.68 -23.56 29.03
C SER A 109 -4.98 -23.21 28.31
N ALA A 110 -5.07 -22.04 27.65
CA ALA A 110 -6.27 -21.64 26.94
C ALA A 110 -6.50 -22.53 25.70
N GLN A 111 -7.66 -23.16 25.62
CA GLN A 111 -8.04 -23.91 24.42
C GLN A 111 -8.33 -22.94 23.28
N VAL A 112 -7.57 -23.05 22.19
CA VAL A 112 -7.75 -22.22 21.00
C VAL A 112 -8.36 -23.02 19.86
N ARG A 113 -9.36 -22.42 19.20
CA ARG A 113 -9.99 -22.98 18.01
C ARG A 113 -9.25 -22.53 16.77
N VAL A 114 -8.99 -23.45 15.84
CA VAL A 114 -8.41 -23.15 14.52
C VAL A 114 -9.33 -23.74 13.45
N PRO A 115 -10.32 -22.97 12.96
CA PRO A 115 -11.28 -23.48 11.99
C PRO A 115 -10.64 -23.68 10.61
N ASP A 116 -11.09 -24.69 9.88
CA ASP A 116 -10.75 -24.84 8.46
C ASP A 116 -11.46 -23.78 7.62
N LEU A 117 -10.66 -23.03 6.86
CA LEU A 117 -11.07 -21.95 5.97
C LEU A 117 -11.03 -22.35 4.48
N SER A 118 -10.79 -23.64 4.19
CA SER A 118 -10.78 -24.17 2.83
C SER A 118 -12.15 -24.03 2.15
N ALA A 119 -12.14 -23.63 0.88
CA ALA A 119 -13.30 -23.53 0.00
C ALA A 119 -12.85 -23.32 -1.45
N ALA A 120 -13.78 -23.47 -2.40
CA ALA A 120 -13.51 -23.27 -3.81
C ALA A 120 -13.32 -21.78 -4.14
N GLY A 121 -12.13 -21.43 -4.62
CA GLY A 121 -11.78 -20.09 -5.08
C GLY A 121 -11.79 -19.00 -3.99
N PRO A 122 -11.37 -17.77 -4.33
CA PRO A 122 -11.29 -16.67 -3.38
C PRO A 122 -12.66 -16.28 -2.78
N GLU A 123 -13.72 -16.30 -3.59
CA GLU A 123 -15.08 -15.97 -3.15
C GLU A 123 -15.60 -16.97 -2.10
N GLY A 124 -15.46 -18.27 -2.38
CA GLY A 124 -15.84 -19.32 -1.44
C GLY A 124 -15.05 -19.23 -0.13
N ARG A 125 -13.74 -18.96 -0.22
CA ARG A 125 -12.90 -18.77 0.98
C ARG A 125 -13.32 -17.53 1.78
N ALA A 126 -13.72 -16.45 1.11
CA ALA A 126 -14.21 -15.25 1.78
C ALA A 126 -15.54 -15.50 2.52
N ALA A 127 -16.48 -16.21 1.88
CA ALA A 127 -17.72 -16.63 2.51
C ALA A 127 -17.47 -17.56 3.71
N ARG A 128 -16.55 -18.53 3.56
CA ARG A 128 -16.16 -19.44 4.64
C ARG A 128 -15.52 -18.71 5.82
N THR A 129 -14.66 -17.73 5.54
CA THR A 129 -14.02 -16.88 6.55
C THR A 129 -15.06 -16.05 7.32
N ALA A 130 -16.01 -15.43 6.61
CA ALA A 130 -17.07 -14.66 7.26
C ALA A 130 -17.94 -15.52 8.20
N LEU A 131 -18.23 -16.77 7.83
CA LEU A 131 -18.91 -17.72 8.71
C LEU A 131 -18.06 -18.07 9.93
N ALA A 132 -16.78 -18.39 9.72
CA ALA A 132 -15.87 -18.72 10.82
C ALA A 132 -15.71 -17.58 11.83
N LEU A 133 -15.67 -16.32 11.37
CA LEU A 133 -15.63 -15.13 12.23
C LEU A 133 -16.92 -15.00 13.09
N ARG A 134 -18.09 -15.25 12.51
CA ARG A 134 -19.37 -15.26 13.25
C ARG A 134 -19.41 -16.38 14.29
N ASP A 135 -19.05 -17.59 13.89
CA ASP A 135 -19.03 -18.76 14.78
C ASP A 135 -17.98 -18.63 15.90
N ALA A 136 -16.87 -17.95 15.64
CA ALA A 136 -15.84 -17.65 16.63
C ALA A 136 -16.34 -16.64 17.66
N THR A 137 -16.97 -15.55 17.19
CA THR A 137 -17.53 -14.49 18.04
C THR A 137 -18.64 -15.02 18.94
N ALA A 138 -19.58 -15.80 18.38
CA ALA A 138 -20.67 -16.41 19.14
C ALA A 138 -20.19 -17.44 20.18
N ALA A 139 -19.06 -18.12 19.91
CA ALA A 139 -18.50 -19.10 20.85
C ALA A 139 -17.84 -18.45 22.08
N GLY A 140 -17.49 -17.16 22.04
CA GLY A 140 -16.84 -16.48 23.16
C GLY A 140 -15.53 -17.13 23.59
N ALA A 141 -14.77 -17.67 22.64
CA ALA A 141 -13.52 -18.41 22.90
C ALA A 141 -12.41 -17.94 21.96
N TRP A 142 -11.17 -18.03 22.43
CA TRP A 142 -9.98 -17.75 21.61
C TRP A 142 -10.03 -18.57 20.32
N THR A 143 -10.01 -17.87 19.18
CA THR A 143 -10.00 -18.49 17.86
C THR A 143 -8.93 -17.85 17.00
N LEU A 144 -8.06 -18.66 16.41
CA LEU A 144 -7.06 -18.24 15.44
C LEU A 144 -7.51 -18.65 14.04
N LEU A 145 -7.75 -17.66 13.18
CA LEU A 145 -7.94 -17.86 11.76
C LEU A 145 -6.58 -17.71 11.07
N ASP A 146 -6.06 -18.80 10.52
CA ASP A 146 -4.83 -18.82 9.73
C ASP A 146 -5.15 -18.55 8.26
N HIS A 147 -4.50 -17.54 7.68
CA HIS A 147 -4.78 -17.06 6.32
C HIS A 147 -6.28 -16.92 5.98
N PRO A 148 -7.05 -16.12 6.74
CA PRO A 148 -8.42 -15.83 6.38
C PRO A 148 -8.48 -15.10 5.03
N MET A 149 -9.52 -15.35 4.25
CA MET A 149 -9.76 -14.58 3.02
C MET A 149 -10.83 -13.54 3.30
N LEU A 150 -10.53 -12.27 3.03
CA LEU A 150 -11.44 -11.15 3.19
C LEU A 150 -11.77 -10.55 1.83
N ALA A 151 -12.99 -10.04 1.67
CA ALA A 151 -13.42 -9.37 0.45
C ALA A 151 -13.58 -7.87 0.68
N LEU A 152 -13.00 -7.07 -0.20
CA LEU A 152 -13.15 -5.62 -0.22
C LEU A 152 -13.54 -5.18 -1.63
N GLU A 153 -14.71 -4.58 -1.82
CA GLU A 153 -15.05 -3.96 -3.08
C GLU A 153 -14.16 -2.74 -3.38
N VAL A 154 -13.56 -2.72 -4.57
CA VAL A 154 -12.70 -1.66 -5.11
C VAL A 154 -13.13 -1.39 -6.54
N ALA A 155 -13.55 -0.15 -6.84
CA ALA A 155 -14.08 0.22 -8.16
C ALA A 155 -15.09 -0.82 -8.70
N GLY A 156 -16.02 -1.28 -7.86
CA GLY A 156 -17.08 -2.23 -8.20
C GLY A 156 -16.65 -3.65 -8.54
N SER A 157 -15.41 -4.01 -8.21
CA SER A 157 -14.89 -5.38 -8.32
C SER A 157 -14.37 -5.85 -6.95
N PRO A 158 -14.53 -7.14 -6.60
CA PRO A 158 -14.00 -7.65 -5.35
C PRO A 158 -12.47 -7.77 -5.40
N ALA A 159 -11.79 -7.17 -4.43
CA ALA A 159 -10.42 -7.47 -4.07
C ALA A 159 -10.41 -8.50 -2.95
N TYR A 160 -9.71 -9.61 -3.15
CA TYR A 160 -9.58 -10.69 -2.18
C TYR A 160 -8.24 -10.56 -1.45
N LEU A 161 -8.32 -10.49 -0.13
CA LEU A 161 -7.23 -10.07 0.75
C LEU A 161 -6.96 -11.17 1.78
N GLU A 162 -5.70 -11.53 1.96
CA GLU A 162 -5.30 -12.61 2.84
C GLU A 162 -4.33 -12.07 3.90
N PRO A 163 -4.83 -11.66 5.09
CA PRO A 163 -3.98 -11.38 6.25
C PRO A 163 -3.21 -12.65 6.65
N ASP A 164 -2.07 -12.49 7.33
CA ASP A 164 -1.30 -13.65 7.78
C ASP A 164 -2.08 -14.44 8.86
N ALA A 165 -2.76 -13.72 9.76
CA ALA A 165 -3.76 -14.30 10.67
C ALA A 165 -4.75 -13.24 11.22
N VAL A 166 -5.89 -13.73 11.73
CA VAL A 166 -6.82 -12.94 12.55
C VAL A 166 -7.15 -13.71 13.82
N VAL A 167 -7.06 -13.05 14.97
CA VAL A 167 -7.40 -13.63 16.28
C VAL A 167 -8.72 -13.04 16.76
N VAL A 168 -9.69 -13.91 17.05
CA VAL A 168 -10.95 -13.56 17.72
C VAL A 168 -10.79 -13.82 19.21
N HIS A 169 -10.99 -12.78 20.00
CA HIS A 169 -10.94 -12.80 21.45
C HIS A 169 -12.29 -13.26 22.05
N PRO A 170 -12.32 -13.80 23.27
CA PRO A 170 -13.55 -14.19 23.97
C PRO A 170 -14.59 -13.08 24.13
N ASP A 171 -14.17 -11.83 24.13
CA ASP A 171 -15.03 -10.65 24.24
C ASP A 171 -15.57 -10.14 22.88
N GLY A 172 -15.30 -10.87 21.79
CA GLY A 172 -15.75 -10.51 20.45
C GLY A 172 -14.80 -9.59 19.68
N ARG A 173 -13.67 -9.19 20.28
CA ARG A 173 -12.66 -8.37 19.59
C ARG A 173 -11.89 -9.18 18.54
N TRP A 174 -11.65 -8.60 17.37
CA TRP A 174 -10.88 -9.18 16.28
C TRP A 174 -9.57 -8.42 16.08
N THR A 175 -8.45 -9.11 16.20
CA THR A 175 -7.10 -8.52 16.05
C THR A 175 -6.43 -9.09 14.81
N VAL A 176 -6.02 -8.22 13.88
CA VAL A 176 -5.18 -8.60 12.74
C VAL A 176 -3.76 -8.87 13.23
N VAL A 177 -3.16 -9.93 12.71
CA VAL A 177 -1.74 -10.21 12.89
C VAL A 177 -1.04 -10.13 11.54
N GLU A 178 0.00 -9.30 11.48
CA GLU A 178 0.93 -9.23 10.35
C GLU A 178 2.27 -9.85 10.75
N ILE A 179 2.71 -10.84 10.00
CA ILE A 179 4.00 -11.51 10.16
C ILE A 179 4.94 -10.99 9.07
N LYS A 180 6.10 -10.47 9.48
CA LYS A 180 7.11 -9.95 8.56
C LYS A 180 8.48 -10.48 8.91
N SER A 181 9.32 -10.68 7.90
CA SER A 181 10.64 -11.32 8.04
C SER A 181 11.80 -10.33 8.24
N PHE A 182 11.52 -9.03 8.37
CA PHE A 182 12.54 -8.04 8.73
C PHE A 182 12.75 -8.02 10.25
N PRO A 183 13.97 -7.85 10.76
CA PRO A 183 14.22 -7.93 12.19
C PRO A 183 13.72 -6.71 12.97
N MET A 184 13.30 -6.93 14.21
CA MET A 184 13.22 -5.93 15.27
C MET A 184 14.53 -5.95 16.06
N ILE A 185 15.38 -4.94 15.88
CA ILE A 185 16.69 -4.79 16.55
C ILE A 185 16.49 -3.93 17.78
N ASP A 186 16.87 -4.43 18.96
CA ASP A 186 16.75 -3.71 20.23
C ASP A 186 15.32 -3.18 20.47
N ALA A 187 14.32 -4.02 20.15
CA ALA A 187 12.88 -3.71 20.20
C ALA A 187 12.40 -2.61 19.24
N SER A 188 13.22 -2.22 18.25
CA SER A 188 12.87 -1.26 17.21
C SER A 188 12.99 -1.88 15.82
N ALA A 189 12.07 -1.56 14.93
CA ALA A 189 12.16 -1.92 13.52
C ALA A 189 12.30 -0.68 12.65
N ASP A 190 12.83 -0.88 11.44
CA ASP A 190 12.89 0.16 10.42
C ASP A 190 11.51 0.80 10.21
N ALA A 191 11.42 2.12 10.44
CA ALA A 191 10.16 2.84 10.43
C ALA A 191 9.45 2.80 9.06
N ALA A 192 10.20 2.70 7.96
CA ALA A 192 9.61 2.58 6.63
C ALA A 192 8.95 1.21 6.43
N LYS A 193 9.59 0.14 6.91
CA LYS A 193 9.03 -1.23 6.90
C LYS A 193 7.81 -1.37 7.82
N VAL A 194 7.88 -0.84 9.04
CA VAL A 194 6.73 -0.80 9.97
C VAL A 194 5.59 -0.01 9.35
N GLY A 195 5.88 1.16 8.77
CA GLY A 195 4.88 1.97 8.08
C GLY A 195 4.24 1.27 6.88
N ALA A 196 5.00 0.44 6.15
CA ALA A 196 4.47 -0.38 5.06
C ALA A 196 3.54 -1.49 5.58
N ALA A 197 3.96 -2.23 6.60
CA ALA A 197 3.13 -3.25 7.25
C ALA A 197 1.85 -2.65 7.83
N ALA A 198 1.93 -1.50 8.51
CA ALA A 198 0.77 -0.79 9.05
C ALA A 198 -0.23 -0.37 7.95
N ARG A 199 0.26 0.03 6.76
CA ARG A 199 -0.63 0.36 5.63
C ARG A 199 -1.35 -0.88 5.09
N GLN A 200 -0.67 -2.01 4.97
CA GLN A 200 -1.30 -3.28 4.58
C GLN A 200 -2.33 -3.72 5.63
N ALA A 201 -1.95 -3.71 6.91
CA ALA A 201 -2.85 -4.03 8.02
C ALA A 201 -4.10 -3.13 8.05
N GLY A 202 -3.96 -1.83 7.76
CA GLY A 202 -5.09 -0.92 7.62
C GLY A 202 -6.09 -1.33 6.53
N VAL A 203 -5.64 -1.97 5.45
CA VAL A 203 -6.52 -2.54 4.42
C VAL A 203 -7.28 -3.76 4.97
N TYR A 204 -6.61 -4.64 5.70
CA TYR A 204 -7.24 -5.81 6.33
C TYR A 204 -8.25 -5.43 7.40
N VAL A 205 -7.92 -4.46 8.27
CA VAL A 205 -8.84 -3.89 9.26
C VAL A 205 -10.08 -3.33 8.56
N LEU A 206 -9.92 -2.57 7.47
CA LEU A 206 -11.05 -2.05 6.71
C LEU A 206 -11.96 -3.17 6.15
N ALA A 207 -11.36 -4.25 5.64
CA ALA A 207 -12.12 -5.40 5.13
C ALA A 207 -12.85 -6.16 6.25
N LEU A 208 -12.21 -6.32 7.42
CA LEU A 208 -12.84 -6.90 8.61
C LEU A 208 -14.00 -6.05 9.13
N GLU A 209 -13.88 -4.71 9.13
CA GLU A 209 -14.95 -3.80 9.57
C GLU A 209 -16.26 -4.06 8.82
N ARG A 210 -16.20 -4.43 7.53
CA ARG A 210 -17.39 -4.79 6.74
C ARG A 210 -18.05 -6.09 7.19
N VAL A 211 -17.26 -7.08 7.62
CA VAL A 211 -17.79 -8.35 8.14
C VAL A 211 -18.31 -8.17 9.57
N ALA A 212 -17.60 -7.39 10.40
CA ALA A 212 -17.99 -7.07 11.77
C ALA A 212 -19.31 -6.28 11.82
N ALA A 213 -19.53 -5.34 10.89
CA ALA A 213 -20.79 -4.61 10.79
C ALA A 213 -22.04 -5.50 10.59
N LEU A 214 -21.84 -6.75 10.18
CA LEU A 214 -22.90 -7.76 9.98
C LEU A 214 -22.85 -8.88 11.03
N THR A 215 -22.02 -8.74 12.06
CA THR A 215 -21.78 -9.76 13.09
C THR A 215 -22.03 -9.16 14.47
N ASP A 216 -23.08 -9.63 15.14
CA ASP A 216 -23.42 -9.13 16.47
C ASP A 216 -22.30 -9.45 17.49
N GLY A 217 -21.98 -8.47 18.35
CA GLY A 217 -20.89 -8.56 19.32
C GLY A 217 -19.47 -8.50 18.74
N ALA A 218 -19.28 -8.31 17.43
CA ALA A 218 -17.94 -8.19 16.84
C ALA A 218 -17.38 -6.77 16.94
N GLU A 219 -16.12 -6.65 17.36
CA GLU A 219 -15.37 -5.38 17.37
C GLU A 219 -14.02 -5.56 16.68
N VAL A 220 -13.73 -4.79 15.63
CA VAL A 220 -12.39 -4.85 14.98
C VAL A 220 -11.42 -3.94 15.71
N ALA A 221 -10.33 -4.51 16.24
CA ALA A 221 -9.27 -3.73 16.86
C ALA A 221 -8.54 -2.88 15.81
N HIS A 222 -8.33 -1.60 16.11
CA HIS A 222 -7.48 -0.71 15.29
C HIS A 222 -6.00 -0.75 15.69
N SER A 223 -5.67 -1.56 16.69
CA SER A 223 -4.31 -1.92 17.07
C SER A 223 -4.04 -3.34 16.60
N ILE A 224 -3.08 -3.51 15.71
CA ILE A 224 -2.71 -4.81 15.13
C ILE A 224 -1.47 -5.36 15.82
N LEU A 225 -1.25 -6.67 15.70
CA LEU A 225 -0.01 -7.30 16.17
C LEU A 225 0.95 -7.44 14.99
N LEU A 226 2.07 -6.71 15.02
CA LEU A 226 3.17 -6.89 14.08
C LEU A 226 4.18 -7.88 14.67
N VAL A 227 4.31 -9.05 14.08
CA VAL A 227 5.24 -10.11 14.48
C VAL A 227 6.47 -10.08 13.57
N CYS A 228 7.65 -10.01 14.17
CA CYS A 228 8.92 -10.01 13.44
C CYS A 228 9.97 -10.86 14.17
N PRO A 229 11.04 -11.30 13.47
CA PRO A 229 12.19 -11.89 14.13
C PRO A 229 12.84 -10.90 15.10
N LYS A 230 13.23 -11.39 16.28
CA LYS A 230 13.96 -10.66 17.30
C LYS A 230 15.45 -10.63 16.95
N ASP A 231 16.02 -9.44 16.88
CA ASP A 231 17.42 -9.17 16.58
C ASP A 231 17.87 -9.92 15.32
N PHE A 232 18.93 -10.72 15.39
CA PHE A 232 19.43 -11.53 14.27
C PHE A 232 19.01 -13.01 14.37
N SER A 233 18.01 -13.32 15.19
CA SER A 233 17.51 -14.69 15.42
C SER A 233 16.20 -14.95 14.70
N ASN A 234 15.77 -16.21 14.62
CA ASN A 234 14.41 -16.59 14.20
C ASN A 234 13.44 -16.69 15.40
N LEU A 235 13.76 -16.11 16.56
CA LEU A 235 12.82 -16.04 17.68
C LEU A 235 11.80 -14.94 17.37
N PRO A 236 10.49 -15.22 17.41
CA PRO A 236 9.52 -14.18 17.13
C PRO A 236 9.36 -13.25 18.32
N THR A 237 9.20 -11.97 18.02
CA THR A 237 8.77 -10.93 18.94
C THR A 237 7.66 -10.12 18.28
N ALA A 238 6.89 -9.39 19.07
CA ALA A 238 5.76 -8.63 18.57
C ALA A 238 5.77 -7.18 19.04
N SER A 239 5.13 -6.33 18.25
CA SER A 239 4.83 -4.95 18.61
C SER A 239 3.38 -4.64 18.25
N VAL A 240 2.70 -3.90 19.12
CA VAL A 240 1.33 -3.44 18.86
C VAL A 240 1.40 -2.15 18.05
N VAL A 241 0.74 -2.12 16.90
CA VAL A 241 0.77 -0.98 15.97
C VAL A 241 -0.64 -0.42 15.80
N ASP A 242 -0.83 0.85 16.13
CA ASP A 242 -2.06 1.58 15.85
C ASP A 242 -2.14 1.92 14.34
N VAL A 243 -3.21 1.49 13.68
CA VAL A 243 -3.41 1.69 12.24
C VAL A 243 -4.52 2.68 11.90
N ARG A 244 -5.08 3.43 12.87
CA ARG A 244 -6.18 4.39 12.62
C ARG A 244 -5.85 5.42 11.55
N LYS A 245 -4.60 5.92 11.54
CA LYS A 245 -4.13 6.86 10.52
C LYS A 245 -4.13 6.21 9.13
N GLN A 246 -3.60 4.99 9.02
CA GLN A 246 -3.52 4.25 7.76
C GLN A 246 -4.92 3.89 7.25
N LEU A 247 -5.79 3.42 8.14
CA LEU A 247 -7.20 3.13 7.87
C LEU A 247 -7.93 4.35 7.29
N SER A 248 -7.79 5.53 7.93
CA SER A 248 -8.38 6.78 7.46
C SER A 248 -7.91 7.15 6.04
N VAL A 249 -6.60 7.04 5.77
CA VAL A 249 -6.04 7.32 4.44
C VAL A 249 -6.56 6.33 3.39
N THR A 250 -6.58 5.04 3.70
CA THR A 250 -7.09 3.99 2.82
C THR A 250 -8.57 4.20 2.50
N ARG A 251 -9.41 4.47 3.50
CA ARG A 251 -10.84 4.76 3.31
C ARG A 251 -11.05 5.96 2.37
N ARG A 252 -10.30 7.03 2.59
CA ARG A 252 -10.33 8.22 1.72
C ARG A 252 -9.90 7.91 0.30
N GLN A 253 -8.88 7.07 0.09
CA GLN A 253 -8.45 6.70 -1.25
C GLN A 253 -9.46 5.84 -1.98
N LEU A 254 -10.03 4.84 -1.31
CA LEU A 254 -11.06 4.00 -1.93
C LEU A 254 -12.30 4.81 -2.31
N THR A 255 -12.66 5.80 -1.50
CA THR A 255 -13.74 6.75 -1.84
C THR A 255 -13.39 7.60 -3.06
N ARG A 256 -12.11 7.98 -3.23
CA ARG A 256 -11.64 8.77 -4.38
C ARG A 256 -11.50 7.96 -5.66
N LEU A 257 -11.39 6.64 -5.58
CA LEU A 257 -11.37 5.78 -6.77
C LEU A 257 -12.66 5.90 -7.61
N THR A 258 -13.73 6.48 -7.07
CA THR A 258 -14.90 6.89 -7.89
C THR A 258 -14.52 7.89 -9.00
N ARG A 259 -13.41 8.62 -8.88
CA ARG A 259 -12.89 9.52 -9.93
C ARG A 259 -12.07 8.82 -11.00
N ILE A 260 -11.94 7.50 -10.96
CA ILE A 260 -11.31 6.75 -12.05
C ILE A 260 -12.04 7.03 -13.37
N GLU A 261 -13.36 7.26 -13.32
CA GLU A 261 -14.15 7.63 -14.49
C GLU A 261 -13.64 8.93 -15.14
N ASP A 262 -13.36 9.96 -14.34
CA ASP A 262 -12.81 11.23 -14.83
C ASP A 262 -11.43 11.03 -15.49
N ILE A 263 -10.56 10.24 -14.85
CA ILE A 263 -9.23 9.92 -15.39
C ILE A 263 -9.37 9.16 -16.71
N ALA A 264 -10.25 8.16 -16.77
CA ALA A 264 -10.46 7.32 -17.95
C ALA A 264 -11.12 8.08 -19.11
N ALA A 265 -11.98 9.05 -18.81
CA ALA A 265 -12.65 9.91 -19.78
C ALA A 265 -11.71 10.97 -20.40
N ALA A 266 -10.67 11.39 -19.67
CA ALA A 266 -9.67 12.34 -20.16
C ALA A 266 -8.63 11.71 -21.10
N LEU A 267 -8.61 10.36 -21.23
CA LEU A 267 -7.63 9.67 -22.07
C LEU A 267 -7.91 9.87 -23.56
N PRO A 268 -6.86 9.94 -24.39
CA PRO A 268 -7.02 9.90 -25.84
C PRO A 268 -7.88 8.72 -26.30
N GLU A 269 -8.66 8.94 -27.37
CA GLU A 269 -9.43 7.86 -28.00
C GLU A 269 -8.50 6.73 -28.46
N GLY A 270 -8.92 5.48 -28.27
CA GLY A 270 -8.12 4.30 -28.59
C GLY A 270 -7.01 3.95 -27.59
N THR A 271 -6.83 4.72 -26.52
CA THR A 271 -5.87 4.36 -25.45
C THR A 271 -6.16 2.96 -24.91
N THR A 272 -5.12 2.14 -24.81
CA THR A 272 -5.16 0.80 -24.21
C THR A 272 -3.80 0.46 -23.59
N PHE A 273 -3.80 -0.39 -22.58
CA PHE A 273 -2.63 -0.94 -21.89
C PHE A 273 -2.48 -2.45 -22.18
N ASP A 274 -3.13 -2.94 -23.24
CA ASP A 274 -3.04 -4.32 -23.69
C ASP A 274 -1.58 -4.67 -24.06
N LEU A 275 -1.02 -5.67 -23.39
CA LEU A 275 0.39 -6.06 -23.53
C LEU A 275 0.73 -6.63 -24.91
N GLU A 276 -0.27 -6.96 -25.72
CA GLU A 276 -0.08 -7.36 -27.12
C GLU A 276 0.21 -6.18 -28.06
N ARG A 277 0.09 -4.93 -27.57
CA ARG A 277 0.44 -3.73 -28.36
C ARG A 277 1.95 -3.52 -28.44
N PRO A 278 2.42 -2.86 -29.52
CA PRO A 278 3.82 -2.41 -29.63
C PRO A 278 4.28 -1.56 -28.42
N ALA A 279 5.56 -1.67 -28.07
CA ALA A 279 6.13 -1.02 -26.88
C ALA A 279 6.07 0.52 -26.93
N ASP A 280 6.18 1.12 -28.11
CA ASP A 280 6.04 2.56 -28.34
C ASP A 280 4.61 3.04 -28.09
N GLU A 281 3.61 2.28 -28.55
CA GLU A 281 2.20 2.56 -28.25
C GLU A 281 1.89 2.42 -26.75
N LEU A 282 2.41 1.37 -26.09
CA LEU A 282 2.26 1.18 -24.66
C LEU A 282 2.92 2.32 -23.86
N THR A 283 4.09 2.78 -24.32
CA THR A 283 4.78 3.93 -23.71
C THR A 283 3.92 5.18 -23.82
N ALA A 284 3.38 5.48 -25.01
CA ALA A 284 2.49 6.63 -25.22
C ALA A 284 1.22 6.53 -24.36
N ALA A 285 0.61 5.35 -24.27
CA ALA A 285 -0.56 5.12 -23.42
C ALA A 285 -0.24 5.37 -21.94
N VAL A 286 0.87 4.83 -21.42
CA VAL A 286 1.30 5.03 -20.02
C VAL A 286 1.60 6.51 -19.75
N GLU A 287 2.28 7.18 -20.67
CA GLU A 287 2.68 8.58 -20.54
C GLU A 287 1.50 9.56 -20.68
N SER A 288 0.41 9.15 -21.33
CA SER A 288 -0.85 9.93 -21.39
C SER A 288 -1.55 10.11 -20.05
N VAL A 289 -1.18 9.31 -19.04
CA VAL A 289 -1.75 9.38 -17.68
C VAL A 289 -0.74 9.98 -16.72
N SER A 290 -1.12 11.03 -16.00
CA SER A 290 -0.22 11.73 -15.06
C SER A 290 0.29 10.80 -13.95
N ALA A 291 1.61 10.82 -13.72
CA ALA A 291 2.22 10.17 -12.57
C ALA A 291 2.71 11.19 -11.55
N ALA A 292 2.48 10.88 -10.27
CA ALA A 292 3.08 11.60 -9.14
C ALA A 292 4.24 10.78 -8.59
N TYR A 293 5.36 10.71 -9.30
CA TYR A 293 6.52 9.93 -8.85
C TYR A 293 7.02 10.44 -7.49
N ALA A 294 7.47 9.50 -6.65
CA ALA A 294 8.24 9.78 -5.46
C ALA A 294 9.19 8.57 -5.22
N PRO A 295 10.34 8.75 -4.55
CA PRO A 295 11.31 7.66 -4.33
C PRO A 295 10.72 6.42 -3.66
N GLU A 296 9.72 6.58 -2.79
CA GLU A 296 9.03 5.46 -2.12
C GLU A 296 8.31 4.53 -3.10
N CYS A 297 8.00 5.01 -4.32
CA CYS A 297 7.44 4.18 -5.38
C CYS A 297 8.33 2.99 -5.72
N LEU A 298 9.66 3.10 -5.58
CA LEU A 298 10.60 2.01 -5.88
C LEU A 298 10.35 0.74 -5.06
N ALA A 299 9.75 0.86 -3.88
CA ALA A 299 9.38 -0.28 -3.04
C ALA A 299 7.94 -0.77 -3.26
N ALA A 300 7.11 0.00 -3.98
CA ALA A 300 5.66 -0.06 -3.88
C ALA A 300 4.91 -0.04 -5.22
N CYS A 301 5.59 0.21 -6.35
CA CYS A 301 5.00 0.30 -7.68
C CYS A 301 5.93 -0.33 -8.72
N GLU A 302 5.38 -1.17 -9.58
CA GLU A 302 6.10 -1.90 -10.61
C GLU A 302 6.62 -0.95 -11.71
N LEU A 303 5.92 0.16 -11.97
CA LEU A 303 6.33 1.20 -12.93
C LEU A 303 7.30 2.24 -12.35
N ALA A 304 7.81 2.05 -11.14
CA ALA A 304 8.61 3.07 -10.46
C ALA A 304 9.90 3.44 -11.20
N PHE A 305 10.55 2.48 -11.88
CA PHE A 305 11.77 2.75 -12.63
C PHE A 305 11.49 3.62 -13.87
N HIS A 306 10.45 3.29 -14.65
CA HIS A 306 10.00 4.14 -15.76
C HIS A 306 9.65 5.55 -15.27
N CYS A 307 8.86 5.67 -14.20
CA CYS A 307 8.45 6.97 -13.68
C CYS A 307 9.64 7.78 -13.11
N ARG A 308 10.65 7.10 -12.52
CA ARG A 308 11.88 7.73 -12.03
C ARG A 308 12.73 8.27 -13.18
N GLU A 309 12.84 7.51 -14.27
CA GLU A 309 13.56 7.94 -15.47
C GLU A 309 12.90 9.19 -16.04
N ARG A 310 11.58 9.17 -16.29
CA ARG A 310 10.84 10.36 -16.75
C ARG A 310 10.96 11.56 -15.82
N ALA A 311 10.91 11.35 -14.51
CA ALA A 311 11.13 12.43 -13.54
C ALA A 311 12.54 13.04 -13.63
N ARG A 312 13.56 12.22 -13.94
CA ARG A 312 14.94 12.69 -14.12
C ARG A 312 15.13 13.40 -15.46
N ASP A 313 14.57 12.86 -16.53
CA ASP A 313 14.63 13.44 -17.87
C ASP A 313 14.00 14.85 -17.88
N ALA A 314 12.87 15.00 -17.16
CA ALA A 314 12.21 16.29 -16.96
C ALA A 314 12.91 17.21 -15.95
N GLY A 315 13.96 16.74 -15.27
CA GLY A 315 14.62 17.47 -14.18
C GLY A 315 13.68 17.80 -13.02
N ALA A 316 12.65 16.98 -12.78
CA ALA A 316 11.59 17.23 -11.80
C ALA A 316 12.08 17.06 -10.36
N VAL A 317 11.66 17.95 -9.46
CA VAL A 317 12.07 17.93 -8.04
C VAL A 317 11.50 16.73 -7.28
N GLU A 318 10.46 16.09 -7.80
CA GLU A 318 9.90 14.82 -7.31
C GLU A 318 10.95 13.72 -7.15
N ALA A 319 11.99 13.72 -8.00
CA ALA A 319 13.08 12.77 -7.93
C ALA A 319 13.91 12.90 -6.63
N LEU A 320 13.86 14.05 -5.96
CA LEU A 320 14.54 14.34 -4.69
C LEU A 320 13.75 13.87 -3.46
N GLY A 321 12.48 13.52 -3.64
CA GLY A 321 11.60 13.04 -2.57
C GLY A 321 10.73 14.12 -1.94
N ARG A 322 9.70 13.65 -1.21
CA ARG A 322 8.60 14.50 -0.73
C ARG A 322 9.04 15.58 0.26
N GLY A 323 10.00 15.26 1.13
CA GLY A 323 10.54 16.21 2.11
C GLY A 323 11.18 17.41 1.41
N VAL A 324 12.14 17.13 0.51
CA VAL A 324 12.81 18.17 -0.28
C VAL A 324 11.82 18.95 -1.13
N ARG A 325 10.93 18.26 -1.86
CA ARG A 325 9.89 18.94 -2.67
C ARG A 325 9.04 19.90 -1.84
N GLY A 326 8.67 19.52 -0.61
CA GLY A 326 7.86 20.37 0.27
C GLY A 326 8.55 21.67 0.67
N GLU A 327 9.88 21.68 0.76
CA GLU A 327 10.67 22.87 1.08
C GLU A 327 10.90 23.81 -0.12
N LEU A 328 10.76 23.29 -1.35
CA LEU A 328 11.03 24.04 -2.58
C LEU A 328 9.85 24.91 -3.06
N GLY A 329 8.70 24.85 -2.38
CA GLY A 329 7.55 25.69 -2.67
C GLY A 329 7.04 25.51 -4.10
N GLY A 330 6.99 26.61 -4.86
CA GLY A 330 6.52 26.63 -6.25
C GLY A 330 7.57 26.19 -7.28
N LEU A 331 8.80 25.91 -6.89
CA LEU A 331 9.87 25.48 -7.81
C LEU A 331 9.69 24.00 -8.14
N THR A 332 9.51 23.69 -9.42
CA THR A 332 9.11 22.35 -9.89
C THR A 332 10.25 21.58 -10.56
N THR A 333 11.29 22.28 -11.02
CA THR A 333 12.46 21.64 -11.63
C THR A 333 13.76 21.96 -10.90
N ILE A 334 14.70 21.02 -10.95
CA ILE A 334 16.08 21.18 -10.44
C ILE A 334 16.74 22.40 -11.11
N GLY A 335 16.45 22.66 -12.38
CA GLY A 335 16.94 23.83 -13.11
C GLY A 335 16.48 25.15 -12.47
N GLU A 336 15.18 25.27 -12.18
CA GLU A 336 14.60 26.42 -11.47
C GLU A 336 15.21 26.62 -10.09
N VAL A 337 15.35 25.53 -9.31
CA VAL A 337 15.96 25.56 -7.97
C VAL A 337 17.39 26.07 -8.03
N LEU A 338 18.19 25.58 -8.97
CA LEU A 338 19.57 26.02 -9.14
C LEU A 338 19.67 27.47 -9.64
N ALA A 339 18.76 27.91 -10.51
CA ALA A 339 18.69 29.30 -10.96
C ALA A 339 18.31 30.25 -9.81
N ALA A 340 17.33 29.86 -9.00
CA ALA A 340 16.91 30.60 -7.81
C ALA A 340 18.04 30.72 -6.78
N ALA A 341 18.74 29.62 -6.50
CA ALA A 341 19.87 29.57 -5.59
C ALA A 341 21.02 30.50 -6.01
N ARG A 342 21.29 30.61 -7.32
CA ARG A 342 22.30 31.53 -7.89
C ARG A 342 21.83 32.99 -8.01
N GLY A 343 20.57 33.28 -7.67
CA GLY A 343 20.00 34.62 -7.87
C GLY A 343 19.74 34.99 -9.33
N ALA A 344 19.78 34.03 -10.26
CA ALA A 344 19.50 34.25 -11.68
C ALA A 344 17.99 34.28 -12.00
N ALA A 345 17.16 33.76 -11.09
CA ALA A 345 15.70 33.75 -11.17
C ALA A 345 15.08 33.71 -9.75
N GLY A 346 13.76 33.60 -9.69
CA GLY A 346 12.99 33.41 -8.46
C GLY A 346 12.64 34.73 -7.75
N ASP A 347 11.41 34.78 -7.24
CA ASP A 347 10.91 35.90 -6.44
C ASP A 347 11.76 36.06 -5.17
N PRO A 348 12.42 37.20 -4.93
CA PRO A 348 13.17 37.44 -3.71
C PRO A 348 12.33 37.35 -2.42
N ASP A 349 11.02 37.60 -2.51
CA ASP A 349 10.09 37.54 -1.39
C ASP A 349 9.58 36.12 -1.12
N ASP A 350 9.84 35.15 -2.02
CA ASP A 350 9.54 33.73 -1.79
C ASP A 350 10.50 33.16 -0.71
N PRO A 351 9.96 32.64 0.42
CA PRO A 351 10.77 32.07 1.49
C PRO A 351 11.69 30.93 1.04
N ALA A 352 11.26 30.10 0.08
CA ALA A 352 12.05 29.00 -0.47
C ALA A 352 13.23 29.54 -1.28
N VAL A 353 13.01 30.56 -2.13
CA VAL A 353 14.07 31.22 -2.89
C VAL A 353 15.08 31.88 -1.95
N ALA A 354 14.62 32.58 -0.91
CA ALA A 354 15.49 33.19 0.09
C ALA A 354 16.33 32.14 0.84
N ALA A 355 15.74 30.99 1.20
CA ALA A 355 16.44 29.88 1.83
C ALA A 355 17.50 29.27 0.90
N LEU A 356 17.18 29.06 -0.38
CA LEU A 356 18.11 28.53 -1.38
C LEU A 356 19.31 29.47 -1.60
N ARG A 357 19.08 30.78 -1.68
CA ARG A 357 20.17 31.78 -1.81
C ARG A 357 21.09 31.75 -0.59
N ARG A 358 20.52 31.71 0.62
CA ARG A 358 21.30 31.55 1.86
C ARG A 358 22.12 30.27 1.85
N ALA A 359 21.51 29.14 1.49
CA ALA A 359 22.22 27.86 1.40
C ALA A 359 23.35 27.89 0.36
N SER A 360 23.15 28.55 -0.78
CA SER A 360 24.17 28.73 -1.82
C SER A 360 25.35 29.57 -1.32
N ALA A 361 25.09 30.66 -0.60
CA ALA A 361 26.13 31.51 0.00
C ALA A 361 26.97 30.72 1.02
N LEU A 362 26.31 30.03 1.96
CA LEU A 362 26.99 29.19 2.97
C LEU A 362 27.83 28.07 2.33
N ARG A 363 27.33 27.46 1.26
CA ARG A 363 28.10 26.45 0.51
C ARG A 363 29.33 27.04 -0.15
N ALA A 364 29.24 28.25 -0.71
CA ALA A 364 30.39 28.92 -1.32
C ALA A 364 31.47 29.25 -0.27
N GLU A 365 31.07 29.84 0.86
CA GLU A 365 31.96 30.13 1.98
C GLU A 365 32.67 28.87 2.50
N ALA A 366 31.94 27.75 2.63
CA ALA A 366 32.52 26.48 3.08
C ALA A 366 33.54 25.90 2.09
N LEU A 367 33.30 26.04 0.78
CA LEU A 367 34.22 25.56 -0.25
C LEU A 367 35.49 26.41 -0.34
N GLU A 368 35.37 27.73 -0.17
CA GLU A 368 36.52 28.65 -0.09
C GLU A 368 37.38 28.34 1.15
N GLY A 369 36.76 28.13 2.31
CA GLY A 369 37.47 27.77 3.54
C GLY A 369 38.14 26.39 3.51
N ALA A 370 37.64 25.45 2.70
CA ALA A 370 38.25 24.13 2.50
C ALA A 370 39.43 24.16 1.51
N GLY A 371 39.43 25.08 0.54
CA GLY A 371 40.52 25.29 -0.40
C GLY A 371 41.73 26.04 0.18
N CYS A 372 41.57 26.68 1.34
CA CYS A 372 42.64 27.38 2.06
C CYS A 372 43.33 26.54 3.16
N ARG A 373 43.05 25.24 3.26
CA ARG A 373 43.72 24.33 4.22
C ARG A 373 44.74 23.42 3.57
#